data_AF-A0A5A9YZH3-F1
#
_entry.id   AF-A0A5A9YZH3-F1
#
_cell.length_a   1.000
_cell.length_b   1.000
_cell.length_c   1.000
_cell.angle_alpha   90.00
_cell.angle_beta   90.00
_cell.angle_gamma   90.00
#
_symmetry.space_group_name_H-M   'P 1'
#
loop_
_entity.id
_entity.type
_entity.pdbx_description
1 polymer ?
#
loop_
_entity_poly.entity_id
_entity_poly.type
_entity_poly.pdbx_seq_one_letter_code
_entity_poly.pdbx_strand_id
1 'polypeptide(L)'
;MRFQTPLEPARLIRRYKRFLADIRLEDGREVVAHCANPGSMMGLAGEGMKIWVEPNDDPRKKLGYGWRLVDHENGHFTGVDTSVPNRALKSALIAGEVPGLRAPMVRPEVKYGEKSRVDFLLSGAGPDVYVEVKSVTLCREAGLAEFPDARTARGLRHLEELSKVAQAGARAVMLYLVQRTDCARVGIAGDIDPDYAAGLERARAAGVEVMVFDCRISPQEITLGRALPFRG
;
A
#
# COMPACT_ATOMS: atom_id res chain seq x y z
N MET A 1 -6.41 -8.01 -7.96
CA MET A 1 -6.67 -9.29 -7.28
C MET A 1 -8.11 -9.34 -6.82
N ARG A 2 -8.76 -10.50 -6.94
CA ARG A 2 -10.10 -10.76 -6.37
C ARG A 2 -9.96 -11.32 -4.96
N PHE A 3 -10.80 -10.89 -4.03
CA PHE A 3 -10.95 -11.57 -2.75
C PHE A 3 -11.48 -12.97 -3.01
N GLN A 4 -10.88 -13.98 -2.36
CA GLN A 4 -11.24 -15.38 -2.61
C GLN A 4 -12.48 -15.77 -1.83
N THR A 5 -12.67 -15.15 -0.67
CA THR A 5 -13.88 -15.25 0.14
C THR A 5 -14.66 -13.95 0.04
N PRO A 6 -16.00 -13.99 -0.09
CA PRO A 6 -16.83 -12.80 0.01
C PRO A 6 -16.52 -12.04 1.29
N LEU A 7 -16.29 -10.73 1.18
CA LEU A 7 -16.10 -9.91 2.35
C LEU A 7 -17.44 -9.67 3.06
N GLU A 8 -17.42 -9.73 4.38
CA GLU A 8 -18.56 -9.42 5.23
C GLU A 8 -18.45 -7.97 5.73
N PRO A 9 -19.54 -7.18 5.66
CA PRO A 9 -19.58 -5.86 6.27
C PRO A 9 -19.64 -5.96 7.80
N ALA A 10 -19.00 -5.02 8.49
CA ALA A 10 -19.00 -4.90 9.93
C ALA A 10 -18.86 -3.44 10.38
N ARG A 11 -19.10 -3.19 11.67
CA ARG A 11 -18.82 -1.92 12.34
C ARG A 11 -17.59 -2.07 13.23
N LEU A 12 -16.63 -1.16 13.08
CA LEU A 12 -15.46 -1.12 13.95
C LEU A 12 -15.89 -0.67 15.36
N ILE A 13 -15.52 -1.42 16.39
CA ILE A 13 -15.67 -0.98 17.79
C ILE A 13 -14.38 -0.25 18.20
N ARG A 14 -13.23 -0.91 18.03
CA ARG A 14 -11.92 -0.28 18.29
C ARG A 14 -10.79 -1.07 17.65
N ARG A 15 -9.69 -0.37 17.31
CA ARG A 15 -8.39 -0.97 16.94
C ARG A 15 -7.43 -0.84 18.11
N TYR A 16 -6.70 -1.91 18.44
CA TYR A 16 -5.76 -1.92 19.55
C TYR A 16 -4.59 -2.88 19.30
N LYS A 17 -3.51 -2.71 20.07
CA LYS A 17 -2.27 -3.51 19.95
C LYS A 17 -1.77 -3.63 18.50
N ARG A 18 -2.01 -2.59 17.69
CA ARG A 18 -1.68 -2.45 16.25
C ARG A 18 -2.40 -3.44 15.31
N PHE A 19 -2.54 -4.71 15.70
CA PHE A 19 -2.96 -5.81 14.83
C PHE A 19 -4.31 -6.44 15.19
N LEU A 20 -5.02 -5.88 16.18
CA LEU A 20 -6.32 -6.38 16.63
C LEU A 20 -7.38 -5.30 16.46
N ALA A 21 -8.58 -5.74 16.07
CA ALA A 21 -9.76 -4.89 16.02
C ALA A 21 -10.95 -5.65 16.59
N ASP A 22 -11.64 -5.05 17.57
CA ASP A 22 -12.96 -5.52 17.99
C ASP A 22 -13.97 -4.96 16.99
N ILE A 23 -14.84 -5.82 16.47
CA ILE A 23 -15.81 -5.49 15.42
C ILE A 23 -17.18 -6.08 15.76
N ARG A 24 -18.24 -5.46 15.25
CA ARG A 24 -19.60 -5.99 15.28
C ARG A 24 -20.07 -6.34 13.87
N LEU A 25 -20.39 -7.62 13.63
CA LEU A 25 -20.94 -8.11 12.37
C LEU A 25 -22.41 -7.68 12.22
N GLU A 26 -22.98 -7.79 11.02
CA GLU A 26 -24.39 -7.44 10.76
C GLU A 26 -25.39 -8.30 11.54
N ASP A 27 -25.03 -9.54 11.87
CA ASP A 27 -25.84 -10.43 12.70
C ASP A 27 -25.78 -10.11 14.21
N GLY A 28 -25.05 -9.06 14.59
CA GLY A 28 -24.92 -8.58 15.97
C GLY A 28 -23.79 -9.24 16.77
N ARG A 29 -23.10 -10.26 16.24
CA ARG A 29 -21.96 -10.87 16.94
C ARG A 29 -20.78 -9.89 17.03
N GLU A 30 -20.13 -9.89 18.19
CA GLU A 30 -18.86 -9.21 18.38
C GLU A 30 -17.70 -10.20 18.28
N VAL A 31 -16.74 -9.90 17.41
CA VAL A 31 -15.60 -10.76 17.12
C VAL A 31 -14.32 -9.94 17.03
N VAL A 32 -13.17 -10.61 17.12
CA VAL A 32 -11.86 -9.99 16.95
C VAL A 32 -11.35 -10.28 15.53
N ALA A 33 -11.07 -9.22 14.78
CA ALA A 33 -10.45 -9.29 13.47
C ALA A 33 -8.95 -8.95 13.53
N HIS A 34 -8.18 -9.58 12.65
CA HIS A 34 -6.80 -9.19 12.41
C HIS A 34 -6.73 -7.91 11.58
N CYS A 35 -6.04 -6.90 12.09
CA CYS A 35 -5.70 -5.69 11.35
C CYS A 35 -4.31 -5.86 10.71
N ALA A 36 -4.26 -6.12 9.41
CA ALA A 36 -3.00 -6.32 8.65
C ALA A 36 -2.33 -4.99 8.21
N ASN A 37 -2.36 -3.99 9.10
CA ASN A 37 -1.74 -2.70 8.90
C ASN A 37 -0.88 -2.34 10.12
N PRO A 38 0.44 -2.22 9.97
CA PRO A 38 1.31 -1.83 11.09
C PRO A 38 1.33 -0.31 11.35
N GLY A 39 0.82 0.50 10.42
CA GLY A 39 0.82 1.96 10.46
C GLY A 39 -0.17 2.54 11.46
N SER A 40 -0.21 3.88 11.52
CA SER A 40 -1.11 4.61 12.41
C SER A 40 -2.59 4.37 12.06
N MET A 41 -2.90 4.18 10.77
CA MET A 41 -4.26 4.23 10.23
C MET A 41 -5.00 5.51 10.67
N MET A 42 -4.29 6.63 10.71
CA MET A 42 -4.85 7.94 11.05
C MET A 42 -6.06 8.23 10.15
N GLY A 43 -7.21 8.53 10.78
CA GLY A 43 -8.47 8.77 10.08
C GLY A 43 -9.17 7.52 9.52
N LEU A 44 -8.67 6.31 9.79
CA LEU A 44 -9.19 5.05 9.21
C LEU A 44 -9.57 4.00 10.26
N ALA A 45 -9.59 4.36 11.55
CA ALA A 45 -9.87 3.44 12.65
C ALA A 45 -10.75 4.05 13.75
N GLY A 46 -11.69 4.93 13.37
CA GLY A 46 -12.67 5.51 14.29
C GLY A 46 -13.77 4.51 14.67
N GLU A 47 -14.25 4.59 15.91
CA GLU A 47 -15.40 3.80 16.38
C GLU A 47 -16.63 4.04 15.49
N GLY A 48 -17.37 2.98 15.20
CA GLY A 48 -18.57 3.00 14.37
C GLY A 48 -18.31 3.00 12.85
N MET A 49 -17.06 3.16 12.40
CA MET A 49 -16.74 3.14 10.97
C MET A 49 -17.17 1.81 10.33
N LYS A 50 -17.76 1.89 9.14
CA LYS A 50 -18.07 0.71 8.35
C LYS A 50 -16.79 0.13 7.75
N ILE A 51 -16.63 -1.18 7.92
CA ILE A 51 -15.47 -1.91 7.44
C ILE A 51 -15.91 -3.17 6.71
N TRP A 52 -15.00 -3.75 5.94
CA TRP A 52 -15.18 -5.05 5.30
C TRP A 52 -14.10 -6.01 5.79
N VAL A 53 -14.55 -7.17 6.25
CA VAL A 53 -13.69 -8.21 6.81
C VAL A 53 -13.79 -9.50 5.98
N GLU A 54 -12.65 -10.16 5.78
CA GLU A 54 -12.59 -11.45 5.11
C GLU A 54 -12.71 -12.56 6.18
N PRO A 55 -13.71 -13.44 6.09
CA PRO A 55 -13.79 -14.62 6.94
C PRO A 55 -12.58 -15.53 6.71
N ASN A 56 -12.17 -16.23 7.76
CA ASN A 56 -11.04 -17.13 7.75
C ASN A 56 -11.41 -18.43 8.46
N ASP A 57 -11.54 -19.49 7.66
CA ASP A 57 -11.91 -20.83 8.07
C ASP A 57 -10.69 -21.74 8.32
N ASP A 58 -9.46 -21.24 8.14
CA ASP A 58 -8.24 -22.01 8.43
C ASP A 58 -8.13 -22.27 9.94
N PRO A 59 -8.26 -23.54 10.39
CA PRO A 59 -8.26 -23.88 11.81
C PRO A 59 -6.93 -23.58 12.52
N ARG A 60 -5.85 -23.30 11.77
CA ARG A 60 -4.55 -22.90 12.33
C ARG A 60 -4.51 -21.43 12.73
N LYS A 61 -5.46 -20.62 12.25
CA LYS A 61 -5.49 -19.18 12.52
C LYS A 61 -6.30 -18.91 13.78
N LYS A 62 -5.72 -18.10 14.67
CA LYS A 62 -6.36 -17.74 15.95
C LYS A 62 -7.54 -16.77 15.79
N LEU A 63 -7.58 -16.02 14.70
CA LEU A 63 -8.61 -15.01 14.43
C LEU A 63 -9.38 -15.42 13.18
N GLY A 64 -10.71 -15.49 13.32
CA GLY A 64 -11.64 -15.91 12.27
C GLY A 64 -11.91 -14.85 11.21
N TYR A 65 -11.35 -13.65 11.34
CA TYR A 65 -11.59 -12.53 10.43
C TYR A 65 -10.32 -11.73 10.17
N GLY A 66 -10.15 -11.24 8.94
CA GLY A 66 -9.12 -10.28 8.56
C GLY A 66 -9.74 -8.99 8.04
N TRP A 67 -9.42 -7.85 8.64
CA TRP A 67 -9.92 -6.55 8.18
C TRP A 67 -9.22 -6.14 6.88
N ARG A 68 -10.02 -5.95 5.82
CA ARG A 68 -9.54 -5.64 4.46
C ARG A 68 -9.77 -4.20 4.05
N LEU A 69 -10.99 -3.68 4.24
CA LEU A 69 -11.38 -2.36 3.73
C LEU A 69 -12.02 -1.50 4.82
N VAL A 70 -11.86 -0.19 4.70
CA VAL A 70 -12.75 0.83 5.28
C VAL A 70 -13.69 1.30 4.17
N ASP A 71 -14.98 1.37 4.50
CA ASP A 71 -16.01 1.97 3.67
C ASP A 71 -16.30 3.37 4.22
N HIS A 72 -16.08 4.40 3.40
CA HIS A 72 -16.28 5.80 3.80
C HIS A 72 -17.76 6.21 3.78
N GLU A 73 -18.67 5.29 3.45
CA GLU A 73 -20.12 5.49 3.38
C GLU A 73 -20.56 6.62 2.42
N ASN A 74 -19.67 7.00 1.50
CA ASN A 74 -19.87 8.00 0.46
C ASN A 74 -19.50 7.47 -0.94
N GLY A 75 -19.42 6.14 -1.09
CA GLY A 75 -19.01 5.47 -2.32
C GLY A 75 -17.50 5.26 -2.47
N HIS A 76 -16.70 5.76 -1.52
CA HIS A 76 -15.25 5.56 -1.51
C HIS A 76 -14.80 4.47 -0.51
N PHE A 77 -13.65 3.88 -0.80
CA PHE A 77 -13.04 2.83 0.01
C PHE A 77 -11.58 3.13 0.30
N THR A 78 -11.07 2.55 1.39
CA THR A 78 -9.63 2.45 1.65
C THR A 78 -9.25 1.00 1.94
N GLY A 79 -8.25 0.48 1.21
CA GLY A 79 -7.63 -0.82 1.49
C GLY A 79 -6.66 -0.70 2.66
N VAL A 80 -6.90 -1.45 3.74
CA VAL A 80 -6.08 -1.36 4.96
C VAL A 80 -5.09 -2.51 5.10
N ASP A 81 -5.32 -3.66 4.44
CA ASP A 81 -4.33 -4.74 4.37
C ASP A 81 -3.17 -4.35 3.46
N THR A 82 -2.06 -3.94 4.08
CA THR A 82 -0.84 -3.49 3.39
C THR A 82 -0.14 -4.57 2.56
N SER A 83 -0.55 -5.84 2.66
CA SER A 83 -0.05 -6.93 1.81
C SER A 83 -0.80 -7.06 0.47
N VAL A 84 -2.02 -6.54 0.37
CA VAL A 84 -2.81 -6.53 -0.88
C VAL A 84 -2.17 -5.69 -2.00
N PRO A 85 -1.65 -4.47 -1.75
CA PRO A 85 -0.95 -3.64 -2.74
C PRO A 85 0.01 -4.41 -3.64
N ASN A 86 0.97 -5.12 -3.05
CA ASN A 86 1.99 -5.85 -3.80
C ASN A 86 1.39 -7.00 -4.61
N ARG A 87 0.35 -7.68 -4.10
CA ARG A 87 -0.34 -8.73 -4.88
C ARG A 87 -1.06 -8.16 -6.10
N ALA A 88 -1.80 -7.06 -5.92
CA ALA A 88 -2.50 -6.40 -7.01
C ALA A 88 -1.51 -5.87 -8.07
N LEU A 89 -0.43 -5.21 -7.64
CA LEU A 89 0.60 -4.70 -8.52
C LEU A 89 1.35 -5.81 -9.24
N LYS A 90 1.70 -6.91 -8.56
CA LYS A 90 2.36 -8.07 -9.18
C LYS A 90 1.55 -8.61 -10.36
N SER A 91 0.24 -8.78 -10.20
CA SER A 91 -0.64 -9.24 -11.28
C SER A 91 -0.61 -8.27 -12.48
N ALA A 92 -0.69 -6.96 -12.22
CA ALA A 92 -0.62 -5.95 -13.28
C ALA A 92 0.74 -5.89 -13.97
N LEU A 93 1.85 -6.06 -13.23
CA LEU A 93 3.20 -6.10 -13.76
C LEU A 93 3.40 -7.30 -14.69
N ILE A 94 2.97 -8.49 -14.26
CA ILE A 94 3.05 -9.72 -15.09
C ILE A 94 2.19 -9.58 -16.36
N ALA A 95 1.03 -8.94 -16.26
CA ALA A 95 0.16 -8.68 -17.41
C ALA A 95 0.68 -7.56 -18.34
N GLY A 96 1.75 -6.85 -17.97
CA GLY A 96 2.26 -5.70 -18.74
C GLY A 96 1.32 -4.49 -18.71
N GLU A 97 0.44 -4.41 -17.71
CA GLU A 97 -0.62 -3.39 -17.59
C GLU A 97 -0.14 -2.14 -16.87
N VAL A 98 1.04 -2.15 -16.25
CA VAL A 98 1.60 -0.99 -15.56
C VAL A 98 2.35 -0.10 -16.57
N PRO A 99 1.84 1.10 -16.91
CA PRO A 99 2.51 2.00 -17.84
C PRO A 99 3.92 2.32 -17.37
N GLY A 100 4.90 2.22 -18.26
CA GLY A 100 6.31 2.48 -17.94
C GLY A 100 7.04 1.35 -17.22
N LEU A 101 6.38 0.22 -16.86
CA LEU A 101 6.99 -0.91 -16.14
C LEU A 101 6.69 -2.26 -16.82
N ARG A 102 6.91 -2.34 -18.13
CA ARG A 102 6.76 -3.59 -18.89
C ARG A 102 8.07 -4.36 -18.96
N ALA A 103 8.05 -5.63 -18.58
CA ALA A 103 9.19 -6.53 -18.74
C ALA A 103 8.73 -8.00 -18.83
N PRO A 104 9.48 -8.86 -19.55
CA PRO A 104 9.18 -10.29 -19.64
C PRO A 104 9.27 -11.03 -18.30
N MET A 105 10.20 -10.63 -17.42
CA MET A 105 10.43 -11.30 -16.14
C MET A 105 10.17 -10.36 -14.97
N VAL A 106 9.31 -10.79 -14.04
CA VAL A 106 8.95 -10.09 -12.80
C VAL A 106 9.31 -10.97 -11.60
N ARG A 107 10.33 -10.55 -10.84
CA ARG A 107 10.79 -11.28 -9.65
C ARG A 107 10.48 -10.49 -8.37
N PRO A 108 9.67 -11.02 -7.44
CA PRO A 108 9.40 -10.33 -6.18
C PRO A 108 10.53 -10.53 -5.16
N GLU A 109 10.63 -9.62 -4.18
CA GLU A 109 11.44 -9.77 -2.96
C GLU A 109 12.94 -10.03 -3.24
N VAL A 110 13.52 -9.36 -4.23
CA VAL A 110 14.92 -9.55 -4.63
C VAL A 110 15.85 -8.74 -3.72
N LYS A 111 16.92 -9.36 -3.22
CA LYS A 111 17.95 -8.66 -2.43
C LYS A 111 18.74 -7.71 -3.35
N TYR A 112 18.88 -6.45 -2.95
CA TYR A 112 19.59 -5.41 -3.73
C TYR A 112 20.47 -4.49 -2.87
N GLY A 113 20.54 -4.77 -1.57
CA GLY A 113 21.36 -4.06 -0.60
C GLY A 113 21.77 -4.99 0.54
N GLU A 114 22.48 -4.46 1.53
CA GLU A 114 22.97 -5.30 2.65
C GLU A 114 21.83 -5.97 3.44
N LYS A 115 20.77 -5.19 3.74
CA LYS A 115 19.64 -5.59 4.58
C LYS A 115 18.27 -5.24 3.97
N SER A 116 18.22 -5.04 2.65
CA SER A 116 17.02 -4.63 1.93
C SER A 116 16.70 -5.59 0.78
N ARG A 117 15.40 -5.87 0.63
CA ARG A 117 14.81 -6.51 -0.54
C ARG A 117 13.93 -5.48 -1.23
N VAL A 118 14.00 -5.43 -2.55
CA VAL A 118 13.10 -4.62 -3.37
C VAL A 118 11.83 -5.42 -3.58
N ASP A 119 10.68 -4.75 -3.61
CA ASP A 119 9.40 -5.42 -3.80
C ASP A 119 9.36 -6.17 -5.14
N PHE A 120 9.86 -5.55 -6.22
CA PHE A 120 9.96 -6.18 -7.54
C PHE A 120 11.24 -5.83 -8.29
N LEU A 121 11.79 -6.81 -9.01
CA LEU A 121 12.82 -6.64 -10.03
C LEU A 121 12.26 -7.07 -11.39
N LEU A 122 12.23 -6.13 -12.32
CA LEU A 122 11.77 -6.31 -13.70
C LEU A 122 12.97 -6.41 -14.63
N SER A 123 12.97 -7.39 -15.55
CA SER A 123 14.15 -7.70 -16.37
C SER A 123 13.78 -8.35 -17.71
N GLY A 124 14.72 -8.33 -18.68
CA GLY A 124 14.59 -9.00 -19.98
C GLY A 124 14.10 -8.15 -21.16
N ALA A 125 13.85 -6.85 -20.96
CA ALA A 125 13.48 -5.91 -22.04
C ALA A 125 14.40 -4.68 -22.12
N GLY A 126 15.53 -4.69 -21.41
CA GLY A 126 16.43 -3.54 -21.24
C GLY A 126 17.17 -3.63 -19.91
N PRO A 127 17.69 -2.49 -19.39
CA PRO A 127 18.23 -2.42 -18.04
C PRO A 127 17.23 -2.92 -17.00
N ASP A 128 17.75 -3.61 -15.99
CA ASP A 128 16.95 -4.06 -14.85
C ASP A 128 16.26 -2.87 -14.17
N VAL A 129 14.99 -3.07 -13.79
CA VAL A 129 14.18 -2.07 -13.08
C VAL A 129 13.86 -2.55 -11.67
N TYR A 130 14.36 -1.84 -10.69
CA TYR A 130 14.12 -2.08 -9.27
C TYR A 130 12.95 -1.22 -8.81
N VAL A 131 11.87 -1.86 -8.38
CA VAL A 131 10.62 -1.19 -8.02
C VAL A 131 10.31 -1.44 -6.54
N GLU A 132 10.46 -0.41 -5.73
CA GLU A 132 9.98 -0.39 -4.35
C GLU A 132 8.57 0.20 -4.31
N VAL A 133 7.68 -0.39 -3.53
CA VAL A 133 6.27 0.00 -3.40
C VAL A 133 6.00 0.58 -2.03
N LYS A 134 5.18 1.62 -1.98
CA LYS A 134 4.66 2.21 -0.75
C LYS A 134 3.14 2.28 -0.85
N SER A 135 2.46 1.69 0.13
CA SER A 135 1.01 1.83 0.28
C SER A 135 0.68 3.19 0.87
N VAL A 136 -0.16 3.97 0.20
CA VAL A 136 -0.54 5.32 0.61
C VAL A 136 -2.01 5.35 1.02
N THR A 137 -2.27 5.60 2.30
CA THR A 137 -3.62 5.60 2.87
C THR A 137 -3.94 6.86 3.67
N LEU A 138 -2.96 7.66 4.10
CA LEU A 138 -3.21 8.91 4.82
C LEU A 138 -3.88 9.92 3.89
N CYS A 139 -4.86 10.65 4.42
CA CYS A 139 -5.48 11.82 3.79
C CYS A 139 -5.99 12.71 4.90
N ARG A 140 -5.37 13.89 5.03
CA ARG A 140 -5.80 14.92 5.99
C ARG A 140 -6.50 16.08 5.27
N GLU A 141 -6.24 16.22 3.98
CA GLU A 141 -6.86 17.19 3.08
C GLU A 141 -7.63 16.46 1.98
N ALA A 142 -8.88 16.85 1.73
CA ALA A 142 -9.73 16.20 0.73
C ALA A 142 -9.05 16.12 -0.65
N GLY A 143 -9.01 14.90 -1.20
CA GLY A 143 -8.42 14.63 -2.50
C GLY A 143 -6.89 14.46 -2.52
N LEU A 144 -6.19 14.62 -1.39
CA LEU A 144 -4.74 14.47 -1.26
C LEU A 144 -4.39 13.24 -0.43
N ALA A 145 -3.83 12.23 -1.09
CA ALA A 145 -3.22 11.10 -0.40
C ALA A 145 -1.77 11.43 -0.02
N GLU A 146 -1.34 11.05 1.18
CA GLU A 146 -0.03 11.41 1.71
C GLU A 146 0.76 10.19 2.20
N PHE A 147 2.08 10.24 2.05
CA PHE A 147 2.99 9.28 2.65
C PHE A 147 4.16 10.00 3.35
N PRO A 148 4.65 9.54 4.51
CA PRO A 148 4.14 8.43 5.33
C PRO A 148 3.08 8.88 6.35
N ASP A 149 2.44 7.93 7.02
CA ASP A 149 1.50 8.18 8.14
C ASP A 149 2.15 8.08 9.53
N ALA A 150 3.44 7.75 9.57
CA ALA A 150 4.30 7.74 10.74
C ALA A 150 5.77 7.78 10.28
N ARG A 151 6.70 8.16 11.19
CA ARG A 151 8.15 8.12 10.88
C ARG A 151 8.59 6.73 10.42
N THR A 152 9.40 6.67 9.36
CA THR A 152 9.79 5.45 8.65
C THR A 152 11.28 5.42 8.29
N ALA A 153 12.11 5.13 9.28
CA ALA A 153 13.54 4.86 9.06
C ALA A 153 13.80 3.71 8.07
N ARG A 154 12.85 2.77 7.97
CA ARG A 154 12.88 1.73 6.93
C ARG A 154 12.69 2.35 5.55
N GLY A 155 11.66 3.17 5.35
CA GLY A 155 11.40 3.84 4.07
C GLY A 155 12.58 4.68 3.60
N LEU A 156 13.21 5.43 4.50
CA LEU A 156 14.42 6.20 4.22
C LEU A 156 15.57 5.30 3.72
N ARG A 157 15.84 4.19 4.41
CA ARG A 157 16.86 3.24 3.97
C ARG A 157 16.58 2.68 2.57
N HIS A 158 15.33 2.38 2.23
CA HIS A 158 15.00 1.92 0.86
C HIS A 158 15.28 3.01 -0.20
N LEU A 159 15.07 4.29 0.12
CA LEU A 159 15.43 5.40 -0.79
C LEU A 159 16.94 5.49 -1.01
N GLU A 160 17.73 5.34 0.05
CA GLU A 160 19.20 5.35 -0.04
C GLU A 160 19.72 4.17 -0.88
N GLU A 161 19.18 2.97 -0.69
CA GLU A 161 19.55 1.80 -1.48
C GLU A 161 19.13 1.95 -2.96
N LEU A 162 17.93 2.48 -3.24
CA LEU A 162 17.51 2.77 -4.62
C LEU A 162 18.38 3.84 -5.29
N SER A 163 18.87 4.82 -4.53
CA SER A 163 19.79 5.84 -5.04
C SER A 163 21.09 5.20 -5.54
N LYS A 164 21.63 4.22 -4.80
CA LYS A 164 22.81 3.45 -5.22
C LYS A 164 22.54 2.65 -6.49
N VAL A 165 21.35 2.05 -6.62
CA VAL A 165 20.93 1.35 -7.84
C VAL A 165 20.89 2.29 -9.04
N ALA A 166 20.28 3.47 -8.89
CA ALA A 166 20.20 4.47 -9.95
C ALA A 166 21.60 4.95 -10.39
N GLN A 167 22.47 5.25 -9.43
CA GLN A 167 23.85 5.68 -9.69
C GLN A 167 24.72 4.59 -10.33
N ALA A 168 24.40 3.32 -10.11
CA ALA A 168 25.03 2.18 -10.77
C ALA A 168 24.53 1.96 -12.21
N GLY A 169 23.61 2.79 -12.71
CA GLY A 169 23.11 2.75 -14.10
C GLY A 169 21.90 1.83 -14.32
N ALA A 170 21.38 1.19 -13.29
CA ALA A 170 20.10 0.48 -13.36
C ALA A 170 18.94 1.45 -13.11
N ARG A 171 17.72 1.09 -13.55
CA ARG A 171 16.55 1.93 -13.32
C ARG A 171 15.98 1.65 -11.94
N ALA A 172 15.76 2.68 -11.14
CA ALA A 172 15.22 2.58 -9.79
C ALA A 172 13.92 3.37 -9.67
N VAL A 173 12.88 2.76 -9.10
CA VAL A 173 11.53 3.31 -9.03
C VAL A 173 11.01 3.23 -7.61
N MET A 174 10.60 4.38 -7.06
CA MET A 174 9.75 4.47 -5.88
C MET A 174 8.30 4.62 -6.35
N LEU A 175 7.50 3.58 -6.17
CA LEU A 175 6.09 3.52 -6.58
C LEU A 175 5.17 3.73 -5.38
N TYR A 176 4.41 4.82 -5.38
CA TYR A 176 3.34 5.07 -4.42
C TYR A 176 2.02 4.52 -4.96
N LEU A 177 1.48 3.49 -4.31
CA LEU A 177 0.19 2.90 -4.65
C LEU A 177 -0.87 3.43 -3.68
N VAL A 178 -1.75 4.28 -4.18
CA VAL A 178 -2.83 4.91 -3.41
C VAL A 178 -3.93 3.89 -3.16
N GLN A 179 -4.03 3.45 -1.90
CA GLN A 179 -5.00 2.45 -1.45
C GLN A 179 -6.29 3.10 -0.96
N ARG A 180 -6.71 4.21 -1.57
CA ARG A 180 -7.96 4.89 -1.26
C ARG A 180 -8.54 5.53 -2.52
N THR A 181 -9.85 5.53 -2.68
CA THR A 181 -10.51 5.93 -3.93
C THR A 181 -11.02 7.37 -3.94
N ASP A 182 -10.89 8.10 -2.84
CA ASP A 182 -11.32 9.49 -2.65
C ASP A 182 -10.18 10.51 -2.86
N CYS A 183 -9.04 10.06 -3.38
CA CYS A 183 -7.86 10.90 -3.64
C CYS A 183 -7.53 10.96 -5.13
N ALA A 184 -7.04 12.12 -5.58
CA ALA A 184 -6.72 12.38 -6.97
C ALA A 184 -5.28 12.89 -7.18
N ARG A 185 -4.50 13.06 -6.11
CA ARG A 185 -3.10 13.47 -6.12
C ARG A 185 -2.38 12.89 -4.91
N VAL A 186 -1.06 12.79 -5.00
CA VAL A 186 -0.20 12.33 -3.90
C VAL A 186 0.81 13.39 -3.50
N GLY A 187 1.04 13.51 -2.19
CA GLY A 187 2.12 14.31 -1.63
C GLY A 187 2.90 13.57 -0.55
N ILE A 188 3.95 14.21 -0.04
CA ILE A 188 4.77 13.70 1.05
C ILE A 188 4.46 14.46 2.33
N ALA A 189 4.13 13.74 3.40
CA ALA A 189 3.88 14.30 4.72
C ALA A 189 5.21 14.60 5.44
N GLY A 190 5.93 15.61 4.95
CA GLY A 190 7.22 16.03 5.52
C GLY A 190 7.14 16.56 6.95
N ASP A 191 5.95 16.99 7.40
CA ASP A 191 5.69 17.34 8.80
C ASP A 191 5.66 16.11 9.72
N ILE A 192 5.29 14.94 9.20
CA ILE A 192 5.31 13.66 9.93
C ILE A 192 6.72 13.06 9.91
N ASP A 193 7.36 13.03 8.74
CA ASP A 193 8.70 12.49 8.56
C ASP A 193 9.56 13.40 7.66
N PRO A 194 10.24 14.40 8.26
CA PRO A 194 11.10 15.31 7.50
C PRO A 194 12.34 14.60 6.93
N ASP A 195 12.81 13.53 7.58
CA ASP A 195 13.97 12.76 7.14
C ASP A 195 13.64 11.97 5.86
N TYR A 196 12.44 11.36 5.82
CA TYR A 196 11.95 10.70 4.61
C TYR A 196 11.75 11.69 3.46
N ALA A 197 11.14 12.86 3.72
CA ALA A 197 10.94 13.89 2.70
C ALA A 197 12.27 14.35 2.09
N ALA A 198 13.26 14.69 2.94
CA ALA A 198 14.59 15.06 2.48
C ALA A 198 15.30 13.89 1.76
N GLY A 199 15.09 12.66 2.23
CA GLY A 199 15.61 11.45 1.59
C GLY A 199 15.06 11.22 0.20
N LEU A 200 13.77 11.49 -0.02
CA LEU A 200 13.14 11.33 -1.32
C LEU A 200 13.71 12.33 -2.33
N GLU A 201 13.89 13.58 -1.92
CA GLU A 201 14.49 14.61 -2.78
C GLU A 201 15.92 14.25 -3.18
N ARG A 202 16.74 13.74 -2.25
CA ARG A 202 18.07 13.22 -2.57
C ARG A 202 18.01 12.03 -3.53
N ALA A 203 17.07 11.12 -3.33
CA ALA A 203 16.91 9.95 -4.20
C ALA A 203 16.51 10.34 -5.62
N ARG A 204 15.58 11.29 -5.78
CA ARG A 204 15.18 11.84 -7.08
C ARG A 204 16.34 12.52 -7.79
N ALA A 205 17.12 13.33 -7.07
CA ALA A 205 18.34 13.94 -7.60
C ALA A 205 19.39 12.90 -8.03
N ALA A 206 19.42 11.73 -7.39
CA ALA A 206 20.26 10.60 -7.75
C ALA A 206 19.72 9.75 -8.92
N GLY A 207 18.56 10.08 -9.48
CA GLY A 207 17.95 9.37 -10.61
C GLY A 207 16.87 8.34 -10.25
N VAL A 208 16.40 8.30 -9.00
CA VAL A 208 15.25 7.47 -8.63
C VAL A 208 13.97 8.09 -9.19
N GLU A 209 13.25 7.33 -10.00
CA GLU A 209 11.97 7.74 -10.56
C GLU A 209 10.85 7.60 -9.53
N VAL A 210 9.94 8.57 -9.48
CA VAL A 210 8.73 8.48 -8.68
C VAL A 210 7.56 8.17 -9.60
N MET A 211 6.84 7.09 -9.29
CA MET A 211 5.61 6.71 -9.98
C MET A 211 4.46 6.64 -8.99
N VAL A 212 3.28 7.05 -9.42
CA VAL A 212 2.09 7.05 -8.57
C VAL A 212 0.92 6.48 -9.32
N PHE A 213 0.25 5.51 -8.71
CA PHE A 213 -0.97 4.93 -9.24
C PHE A 213 -2.04 4.85 -8.15
N ASP A 214 -3.30 5.02 -8.53
CA ASP A 214 -4.42 4.67 -7.66
C ASP A 214 -4.80 3.19 -7.78
N CYS A 215 -5.77 2.80 -6.96
CA CYS A 215 -6.42 1.50 -7.01
C CYS A 215 -7.91 1.69 -7.24
N ARG A 216 -8.52 0.78 -8.01
CA ARG A 216 -9.96 0.57 -7.94
C ARG A 216 -10.22 -0.42 -6.83
N ILE A 217 -11.12 -0.08 -5.92
CA ILE A 217 -11.38 -0.85 -4.71
C ILE A 217 -12.88 -1.08 -4.59
N SER A 218 -13.27 -2.33 -4.44
CA SER A 218 -14.60 -2.75 -4.06
C SER A 218 -14.52 -3.92 -3.06
N PRO A 219 -15.64 -4.33 -2.44
CA PRO A 219 -15.68 -5.53 -1.62
C PRO A 219 -15.34 -6.83 -2.38
N GLN A 220 -15.30 -6.82 -3.71
CA GLN A 220 -15.00 -7.99 -4.55
C GLN A 220 -13.53 -8.04 -4.99
N GLU A 221 -12.91 -6.88 -5.25
CA GLU A 221 -11.54 -6.83 -5.74
C GLU A 221 -10.81 -5.52 -5.48
N ILE A 222 -9.47 -5.60 -5.51
CA ILE A 222 -8.58 -4.46 -5.61
C ILE A 222 -7.73 -4.61 -6.87
N THR A 223 -7.84 -3.66 -7.80
CA THR A 223 -7.07 -3.65 -9.05
C THR A 223 -6.30 -2.34 -9.20
N LEU A 224 -5.23 -2.37 -10.00
CA LEU A 224 -4.52 -1.16 -10.37
C LEU A 224 -5.47 -0.22 -11.13
N GLY A 225 -5.44 1.06 -10.78
CA GLY A 225 -6.15 2.07 -11.53
C GLY A 225 -5.22 2.88 -12.44
N ARG A 226 -5.38 4.19 -12.45
CA ARG A 226 -4.67 5.13 -13.31
C ARG A 226 -3.47 5.75 -12.60
N ALA A 227 -2.58 6.36 -13.37
CA ALA A 227 -1.54 7.21 -12.83
C ALA A 227 -2.16 8.46 -12.18
N LEU A 228 -1.57 8.91 -11.06
CA LEU A 228 -1.96 10.15 -10.40
C LEU A 228 -0.81 11.18 -10.42
N PRO A 229 -1.12 12.49 -10.38
CA PRO A 229 -0.12 13.52 -10.18
C PRO A 229 0.58 13.36 -8.82
N PHE A 230 1.92 13.43 -8.84
CA PHE A 230 2.75 13.56 -7.66
C PHE A 230 3.09 15.03 -7.40
N ARG A 231 2.85 15.50 -6.18
CA ARG A 231 3.26 16.81 -5.68
C ARG A 231 4.30 16.60 -4.58
N GLY A 232 5.54 16.51 -5.00
CA GLY A 232 6.72 16.44 -4.13
C GLY A 232 7.90 17.03 -4.85
#